data_AF-A0A359AY90-F1
#
_entry.id   AF-A0A359AY90-F1
#
_cell.length_a   1.000
_cell.length_b   1.000
_cell.length_c   1.000
_cell.angle_alpha   90.00
_cell.angle_beta   90.00
_cell.angle_gamma   90.00
#
_symmetry.space_group_name_H-M   'P 1'
#
loop_
_entity.id
_entity.type
_entity.pdbx_description
1 polymer ?
#
loop_
_entity_poly.entity_id
_entity_poly.type
_entity_poly.pdbx_seq_one_letter_code
_entity_poly.pdbx_strand_id
1 'polypeptide(L)'
;MYRRNICVVSCYVQTRILNNMTITYIFHSCYVMEADGFSVIFDFYKDVPLDNGSLWIRDYLLRKKDDLYVLCTHSHPDHFNPDILLWKKQKDNIRYIFSKELLQSGKTAPGDAVYLEKKECFDDGRLHIEALGSTDIGHSFLLKYKEKDIFHAGDLN
;
A
#
# COMPACT_ATOMS: atom_id res chain seq x y z
N MET A 1 -5.37 -8.86 28.59
CA MET A 1 -5.52 -9.41 27.22
C MET A 1 -6.27 -8.40 26.37
N TYR A 2 -5.59 -7.44 25.76
CA TYR A 2 -6.20 -6.60 24.75
C TYR A 2 -6.31 -7.43 23.46
N ARG A 3 -7.53 -7.75 23.02
CA ARG A 3 -7.75 -8.21 21.65
C ARG A 3 -7.37 -7.05 20.74
N ARG A 4 -6.14 -7.02 20.21
CA ARG A 4 -5.80 -6.10 19.13
C ARG A 4 -6.71 -6.46 17.96
N ASN A 5 -7.52 -5.50 17.51
CA ASN A 5 -8.39 -5.67 16.35
C ASN A 5 -7.53 -5.62 15.08
N ILE A 6 -6.72 -6.67 14.89
CA ILE A 6 -5.84 -6.81 13.73
C ILE A 6 -6.70 -7.21 12.53
N CYS A 7 -6.69 -6.37 11.50
CA CYS A 7 -7.16 -6.70 10.18
C CYS A 7 -5.96 -7.21 9.37
N VAL A 8 -5.88 -8.52 9.18
CA VAL A 8 -4.94 -9.10 8.22
C VAL A 8 -5.52 -8.88 6.82
N VAL A 9 -4.73 -8.28 5.95
CA VAL A 9 -5.03 -8.19 4.52
C VAL A 9 -4.62 -9.53 3.92
N SER A 10 -5.59 -10.39 3.64
CA SER A 10 -5.38 -11.74 3.11
C SER A 10 -6.43 -12.08 2.07
N CYS A 11 -6.06 -12.94 1.12
CA CYS A 11 -6.61 -13.17 -0.22
C CYS A 11 -8.09 -13.62 -0.32
N TYR A 12 -8.85 -13.64 0.78
CA TYR A 12 -10.16 -14.34 0.84
C TYR A 12 -11.39 -13.43 0.82
N VAL A 13 -11.25 -12.11 0.84
CA VAL A 13 -12.39 -11.18 0.81
C VAL A 13 -12.17 -10.06 -0.20
N GLN A 14 -13.07 -9.94 -1.18
CA GLN A 14 -12.98 -8.95 -2.25
C GLN A 14 -13.09 -7.51 -1.73
N THR A 15 -13.95 -7.25 -0.76
CA THR A 15 -14.02 -5.97 -0.05
C THR A 15 -14.45 -6.17 1.40
N ARG A 16 -13.73 -5.56 2.34
CA ARG A 16 -14.07 -5.57 3.77
C ARG A 16 -14.38 -4.14 4.24
N ILE A 17 -15.57 -3.93 4.79
CA ILE A 17 -16.01 -2.65 5.35
C ILE A 17 -15.77 -2.66 6.87
N LEU A 18 -15.08 -1.64 7.38
CA LEU A 18 -14.70 -1.47 8.78
C LEU A 18 -14.91 -0.01 9.17
N ASN A 19 -16.02 0.36 9.83
CA ASN A 19 -16.34 1.69 10.36
C ASN A 19 -15.54 2.88 9.74
N ASN A 20 -16.01 3.41 8.60
CA ASN A 20 -15.37 4.47 7.78
C ASN A 20 -14.05 4.10 7.08
N MET A 21 -13.81 2.82 6.88
CA MET A 21 -12.68 2.30 6.10
C MET A 21 -13.15 1.12 5.26
N THR A 22 -12.69 1.05 4.02
CA THR A 22 -12.86 -0.10 3.14
C THR A 22 -11.50 -0.65 2.76
N ILE A 23 -11.36 -1.96 2.68
CA ILE A 23 -10.18 -2.62 2.09
C ILE A 23 -10.68 -3.47 0.94
N THR A 24 -10.23 -3.19 -0.27
CA THR A 24 -10.61 -3.88 -1.49
C THR A 24 -9.40 -4.62 -2.04
N TYR A 25 -9.58 -5.91 -2.29
CA TYR A 25 -8.65 -6.70 -3.08
C TYR A 25 -8.79 -6.31 -4.55
N ILE A 26 -7.67 -6.00 -5.20
CA ILE A 26 -7.62 -5.61 -6.61
C ILE A 26 -7.16 -6.79 -7.45
N PHE A 27 -5.91 -7.20 -7.27
CA PHE A 27 -5.30 -8.29 -8.04
C PHE A 27 -3.93 -8.67 -7.47
N HIS A 28 -3.63 -9.97 -7.40
CA HIS A 28 -2.36 -10.51 -6.89
C HIS A 28 -2.10 -10.11 -5.43
N SER A 29 -1.13 -9.24 -5.19
CA SER A 29 -0.80 -8.69 -3.86
C SER A 29 -1.35 -7.27 -3.68
N CYS A 30 -2.08 -6.77 -4.70
CA CYS A 30 -2.60 -5.42 -4.72
C CYS A 30 -3.90 -5.29 -3.92
N TYR A 31 -3.87 -4.42 -2.93
CA TYR A 31 -5.05 -4.02 -2.15
C TYR A 31 -5.14 -2.50 -2.11
N VAL A 32 -6.36 -1.99 -2.04
CA VAL A 32 -6.62 -0.57 -1.79
C VAL A 32 -7.41 -0.45 -0.49
N MET A 33 -6.87 0.31 0.46
CA MET A 33 -7.60 0.81 1.60
C MET A 33 -8.11 2.22 1.30
N GLU A 34 -9.41 2.46 1.47
CA GLU A 34 -9.97 3.81 1.44
C GLU A 34 -10.45 4.19 2.84
N ALA A 35 -10.13 5.41 3.25
CA ALA A 35 -10.45 5.96 4.56
C ALA A 35 -10.87 7.44 4.43
N ASP A 36 -11.24 8.08 5.54
CA ASP A 36 -11.64 9.48 5.57
C ASP A 36 -10.50 10.40 5.08
N GLY A 37 -10.60 10.89 3.84
CA GLY A 37 -9.69 11.88 3.24
C GLY A 37 -8.39 11.33 2.64
N PHE A 38 -8.22 10.00 2.59
CA PHE A 38 -7.07 9.39 1.91
C PHE A 38 -7.33 7.94 1.49
N SER A 39 -6.48 7.45 0.60
CA SER A 39 -6.40 6.05 0.21
C SER A 39 -4.96 5.54 0.33
N VAL A 40 -4.82 4.23 0.55
CA VAL A 40 -3.53 3.54 0.59
C VAL A 40 -3.60 2.37 -0.38
N ILE A 41 -2.66 2.30 -1.32
CA ILE A 41 -2.49 1.16 -2.21
C ILE A 41 -1.25 0.38 -1.80
N PHE A 42 -1.37 -0.94 -1.74
CA PHE A 42 -0.30 -1.87 -1.41
C PHE A 42 0.09 -2.67 -2.64
N ASP A 43 1.37 -2.92 -2.86
CA ASP A 43 1.93 -3.87 -3.84
C ASP A 43 1.23 -3.87 -5.20
N PHE A 44 1.20 -2.69 -5.82
CA PHE A 44 0.60 -2.54 -7.14
C PHE A 44 1.42 -3.29 -8.21
N TYR A 45 0.79 -4.32 -8.76
CA TYR A 45 1.28 -5.05 -9.93
C TYR A 45 0.66 -4.52 -11.23
N LYS A 46 -0.67 -4.52 -11.30
CA LYS A 46 -1.41 -4.25 -12.54
C LYS A 46 -2.76 -3.61 -12.24
N ASP A 47 -3.16 -2.69 -13.10
CA ASP A 47 -4.49 -2.09 -13.08
C ASP A 47 -5.52 -3.03 -13.74
N VAL A 48 -6.71 -3.10 -13.17
CA VAL A 48 -7.79 -4.01 -13.57
C VAL A 48 -9.08 -3.24 -13.82
N PRO A 49 -9.93 -3.70 -14.75
CA PRO A 49 -11.21 -3.05 -14.98
C PRO A 49 -12.17 -3.26 -13.80
N LEU A 50 -12.95 -2.23 -13.52
CA LEU A 50 -14.19 -2.27 -12.75
C LEU A 50 -15.33 -2.83 -13.63
N ASP A 51 -16.47 -3.16 -13.00
CA ASP A 51 -17.66 -3.70 -13.68
C ASP A 51 -18.17 -2.81 -14.82
N ASN A 52 -17.94 -1.50 -14.74
CA ASN A 52 -18.33 -0.53 -15.76
C ASN A 52 -17.28 -0.35 -16.88
N GLY A 53 -16.21 -1.15 -16.88
CA GLY A 53 -15.12 -1.11 -17.86
C GLY A 53 -14.05 -0.03 -17.63
N SER A 54 -14.23 0.87 -16.65
CA SER A 54 -13.20 1.84 -16.26
C SER A 54 -12.10 1.17 -15.42
N LEU A 55 -10.89 1.72 -15.39
CA LEU A 55 -9.77 1.14 -14.62
C LEU A 55 -9.78 1.58 -13.14
N TRP A 56 -9.53 0.61 -12.25
CA TRP A 56 -9.56 0.79 -10.79
C TRP A 56 -8.62 1.90 -10.32
N ILE A 57 -7.38 1.92 -10.82
CA ILE A 57 -6.39 2.89 -10.36
C ILE A 57 -6.42 4.13 -11.24
N ARG A 58 -6.28 3.97 -12.56
CA ARG A 58 -6.13 5.10 -13.48
C ARG A 58 -7.38 5.99 -13.54
N ASP A 59 -8.55 5.38 -13.65
CA ASP A 59 -9.79 6.10 -13.93
C ASP A 59 -10.59 6.42 -12.65
N TYR A 60 -10.33 5.70 -11.55
CA TYR A 60 -10.97 5.94 -10.25
C TYR A 60 -9.99 6.53 -9.22
N LEU A 61 -9.01 5.76 -8.73
CA LEU A 61 -8.18 6.16 -7.57
C LEU A 61 -7.38 7.46 -7.81
N LEU A 62 -6.72 7.58 -8.97
CA LEU A 62 -5.92 8.77 -9.29
C LEU A 62 -6.77 10.03 -9.52
N ARG A 63 -8.07 9.90 -9.77
CA ARG A 63 -9.00 11.01 -9.99
C ARG A 63 -9.59 11.56 -8.69
N LYS A 64 -9.41 10.89 -7.56
CA LYS A 64 -9.89 11.36 -6.25
C LYS A 64 -9.10 12.59 -5.79
N LYS A 65 -9.80 13.49 -5.10
CA LYS A 65 -9.18 14.66 -4.45
C LYS A 65 -8.36 14.26 -3.22
N ASP A 66 -8.75 13.18 -2.57
CA ASP A 66 -8.13 12.64 -1.36
C ASP A 66 -6.66 12.26 -1.55
N ASP A 67 -5.88 12.25 -0.48
CA ASP A 67 -4.45 11.92 -0.55
C ASP A 67 -4.25 10.44 -0.91
N LEU A 68 -3.16 10.11 -1.63
CA LEU A 68 -2.83 8.73 -1.98
C LEU A 68 -1.46 8.35 -1.41
N TYR A 69 -1.44 7.28 -0.62
CA TYR A 69 -0.21 6.64 -0.16
C TYR A 69 0.01 5.37 -0.97
N VAL A 70 1.21 5.20 -1.52
CA VAL A 70 1.60 4.03 -2.30
C VAL A 70 2.68 3.28 -1.54
N LEU A 71 2.34 2.07 -1.10
CA LEU A 71 3.22 1.19 -0.36
C LEU A 71 3.67 0.03 -1.24
N CYS A 72 4.96 -0.31 -1.16
CA CYS A 72 5.51 -1.47 -1.85
C CYS A 72 6.51 -2.21 -0.96
N THR A 73 6.28 -3.50 -0.77
CA THR A 73 6.99 -4.36 0.18
C THR A 73 8.34 -4.82 -0.33
N HIS A 74 8.47 -5.09 -1.63
CA HIS A 74 9.70 -5.56 -2.26
C HIS A 74 9.64 -5.45 -3.78
N SER A 75 10.79 -5.65 -4.42
CA SER A 75 11.02 -5.34 -5.82
C SER A 75 10.50 -6.38 -6.81
N HIS A 76 9.91 -7.50 -6.40
CA HIS A 76 9.48 -8.53 -7.36
C HIS A 76 8.39 -8.03 -8.32
N PRO A 77 8.38 -8.48 -9.60
CA PRO A 77 7.51 -7.90 -10.63
C PRO A 77 6.01 -8.03 -10.38
N ASP A 78 5.60 -8.98 -9.56
CA ASP A 78 4.23 -9.26 -9.13
C ASP A 78 3.80 -8.49 -7.87
N HIS A 79 4.71 -7.69 -7.30
CA HIS A 79 4.47 -6.74 -6.21
C HIS A 79 4.79 -5.29 -6.58
N PHE A 80 5.73 -5.08 -7.52
CA PHE A 80 6.19 -3.78 -7.94
C PHE A 80 6.12 -3.59 -9.45
N ASN A 81 5.37 -2.57 -9.86
CA ASN A 81 5.40 -2.03 -11.19
C ASN A 81 5.92 -0.57 -11.18
N PRO A 82 7.03 -0.26 -11.87
CA PRO A 82 7.61 1.09 -11.88
C PRO A 82 6.70 2.17 -12.46
N ASP A 83 5.64 1.80 -13.19
CA ASP A 83 4.64 2.75 -13.71
C ASP A 83 3.97 3.55 -12.59
N ILE A 84 3.94 3.05 -11.34
CA ILE A 84 3.41 3.79 -10.20
C ILE A 84 4.13 5.11 -9.99
N LEU A 85 5.42 5.20 -10.33
CA LEU A 85 6.22 6.42 -10.18
C LEU A 85 5.83 7.51 -11.19
N LEU A 86 5.11 7.15 -12.25
CA LEU A 86 4.59 8.11 -13.23
C LEU A 86 3.33 8.81 -12.71
N TRP A 87 2.66 8.28 -11.68
CA TRP A 87 1.41 8.85 -11.16
C TRP A 87 1.59 10.24 -10.55
N LYS A 88 2.79 10.58 -10.05
CA LYS A 88 3.13 11.94 -9.60
C LYS A 88 3.01 13.02 -10.70
N LYS A 89 2.92 12.63 -11.98
CA LYS A 89 2.64 13.55 -13.10
C LYS A 89 1.15 13.86 -13.25
N GLN A 90 0.28 13.05 -12.64
CA GLN A 90 -1.18 13.13 -12.76
C GLN A 90 -1.84 13.60 -11.45
N LYS A 91 -1.22 13.32 -10.30
CA LYS A 91 -1.73 13.61 -8.96
C LYS A 91 -0.60 14.14 -8.08
N ASP A 92 -0.75 15.36 -7.58
CA ASP A 92 0.28 16.05 -6.80
C ASP A 92 0.29 15.62 -5.32
N ASN A 93 -0.85 15.15 -4.79
CA ASN A 93 -0.99 14.70 -3.41
C ASN A 93 -0.81 13.18 -3.27
N ILE A 94 0.35 12.71 -3.71
CA ILE A 94 0.78 11.31 -3.63
C ILE A 94 2.04 11.18 -2.78
N ARG A 95 2.11 10.13 -1.96
CA ARG A 95 3.29 9.80 -1.14
C ARG A 95 3.67 8.35 -1.36
N TYR A 96 4.93 8.11 -1.71
CA TYR A 96 5.46 6.76 -1.88
C TYR A 96 6.24 6.37 -0.64
N ILE A 97 5.90 5.22 -0.04
CA ILE A 97 6.58 4.63 1.12
C ILE A 97 6.96 3.20 0.76
N PHE A 98 8.24 2.96 0.52
CA PHE A 98 8.73 1.67 0.04
C PHE A 98 9.65 1.01 1.05
N SER A 99 9.77 -0.31 0.96
CA SER A 99 10.88 -1.01 1.61
C SER A 99 12.22 -0.52 1.09
N LYS A 100 13.23 -0.46 1.97
CA LYS A 100 14.62 -0.17 1.57
C LYS A 100 15.15 -1.13 0.50
N GLU A 101 14.63 -2.36 0.44
CA GLU A 101 14.98 -3.34 -0.58
C GLU A 101 14.71 -2.83 -2.00
N LEU A 102 13.62 -2.08 -2.25
CA LEU A 102 13.35 -1.50 -3.58
C LEU A 102 14.47 -0.58 -4.04
N LEU A 103 15.06 0.19 -3.12
CA LEU A 103 16.19 1.05 -3.44
C LEU A 103 17.46 0.23 -3.71
N GLN A 104 17.70 -0.80 -2.89
CA GLN A 104 18.86 -1.70 -3.03
C GLN A 104 18.80 -2.54 -4.32
N SER A 105 17.60 -2.87 -4.79
CA SER A 105 17.37 -3.60 -6.04
C SER A 105 17.78 -2.80 -7.29
N GLY A 106 17.93 -1.47 -7.17
CA GLY A 106 18.20 -0.57 -8.30
C GLY A 106 16.98 -0.28 -9.18
N LYS A 107 15.79 -0.78 -8.84
CA LYS A 107 14.55 -0.49 -9.59
C LYS A 107 13.97 0.90 -9.32
N THR A 108 14.44 1.58 -8.27
CA THR A 108 13.99 2.91 -7.84
C THR A 108 15.19 3.80 -7.48
N ALA A 109 15.02 5.11 -7.54
CA ALA A 109 16.05 6.09 -7.18
C ALA A 109 15.84 6.65 -5.76
N PRO A 110 16.90 7.17 -5.10
CA PRO A 110 16.79 7.70 -3.73
C PRO A 110 15.71 8.78 -3.52
N GLY A 111 15.32 9.51 -4.57
CA GLY A 111 14.30 10.56 -4.52
C GLY A 111 12.87 10.13 -4.90
N ASP A 112 12.65 8.85 -5.20
CA ASP A 112 11.33 8.37 -5.66
C ASP A 112 10.36 8.11 -4.51
N ALA A 113 10.85 7.78 -3.31
CA ALA A 113 10.03 7.41 -2.17
C ALA A 113 10.72 7.70 -0.83
N VAL A 114 9.95 7.66 0.25
CA VAL A 114 10.48 7.43 1.59
C VAL A 114 10.77 5.93 1.71
N TYR A 115 12.01 5.57 1.96
CA TYR A 115 12.42 4.17 2.09
C TYR A 115 12.55 3.79 3.56
N LEU A 116 11.84 2.76 3.98
CA LEU A 116 11.88 2.24 5.35
C LEU A 116 12.71 0.96 5.44
N GLU A 117 13.70 0.97 6.31
CA GLU A 117 14.43 -0.20 6.78
C GLU A 117 13.63 -0.95 7.86
N LYS A 118 13.99 -2.20 8.14
CA LYS A 118 13.35 -2.98 9.21
C LYS A 118 13.37 -2.22 10.55
N LYS A 119 12.21 -2.13 11.20
CA LYS A 119 11.92 -1.39 12.46
C LYS A 119 11.86 0.14 12.31
N GLU A 120 12.05 0.69 11.12
CA GLU A 120 11.76 2.11 10.89
C GLU A 120 10.25 2.33 10.74
N CYS A 121 9.84 3.58 10.96
CA CYS A 121 8.45 3.98 10.80
C CYS A 121 8.33 5.25 9.97
N PHE A 122 7.21 5.34 9.27
CA PHE A 122 6.72 6.58 8.68
C PHE A 122 5.53 7.05 9.50
N ASP A 123 5.52 8.34 9.84
CA ASP A 123 4.42 8.99 10.54
C ASP A 123 4.29 10.43 10.04
N ASP A 124 3.08 10.81 9.62
CA ASP A 124 2.74 12.17 9.22
C ASP A 124 1.57 12.77 10.01
N GLY A 125 1.24 12.18 11.15
CA GLY A 125 0.11 12.54 11.99
C GLY A 125 -1.24 12.00 11.51
N ARG A 126 -1.36 11.54 10.27
CA ARG A 126 -2.56 10.89 9.74
C ARG A 126 -2.39 9.37 9.64
N LEU A 127 -1.22 8.94 9.19
CA LEU A 127 -0.91 7.54 8.96
C LEU A 127 0.39 7.17 9.66
N HIS A 128 0.34 6.12 10.48
CA HIS A 128 1.51 5.53 11.10
C HIS A 128 1.77 4.15 10.48
N ILE A 129 3.00 3.94 10.00
CA ILE A 129 3.41 2.75 9.26
C ILE A 129 4.71 2.24 9.87
N GLU A 130 4.70 1.01 10.35
CA GLU A 130 5.92 0.32 10.78
C GLU A 130 6.37 -0.68 9.71
N ALA A 131 7.63 -0.59 9.32
CA ALA A 131 8.27 -1.61 8.49
C ALA A 131 8.72 -2.77 9.39
N LEU A 132 8.11 -3.93 9.19
CA LEU A 132 8.39 -5.15 9.92
C LEU A 132 9.25 -6.07 9.05
N GLY A 133 10.13 -6.84 9.70
CA GLY A 133 11.02 -7.74 8.97
C GLY A 133 10.28 -8.92 8.37
N SER A 134 10.73 -9.37 7.20
CA SER A 134 10.39 -10.68 6.65
C SER A 134 11.44 -11.73 7.05
N THR A 135 11.06 -13.00 6.97
CA THR A 135 11.95 -14.17 6.96
C THR A 135 12.60 -14.38 5.59
N ASP A 136 12.05 -13.76 4.54
CA ASP A 136 12.51 -13.79 3.14
C ASP A 136 12.92 -12.38 2.65
N ILE A 137 12.95 -12.14 1.34
CA ILE A 137 13.17 -10.83 0.70
C ILE A 137 12.01 -9.88 1.04
N GLY A 138 12.36 -8.63 1.36
CA GLY A 138 11.38 -7.56 1.57
C GLY A 138 10.95 -7.33 3.02
N HIS A 139 9.99 -6.42 3.17
CA HIS A 139 9.38 -6.07 4.45
C HIS A 139 7.87 -6.33 4.43
N SER A 140 7.29 -6.52 5.59
CA SER A 140 5.85 -6.37 5.80
C SER A 140 5.55 -5.00 6.38
N PHE A 141 4.31 -4.53 6.23
CA PHE A 141 3.88 -3.25 6.79
C PHE A 141 2.79 -3.46 7.83
N LEU A 142 2.95 -2.82 8.98
CA LEU A 142 1.89 -2.63 9.96
C LEU A 142 1.41 -1.18 9.90
N LEU A 143 0.23 -0.99 9.33
CA LEU A 143 -0.48 0.28 9.32
C LEU A 143 -1.31 0.42 10.61
N LYS A 144 -1.21 1.56 11.27
CA LYS A 144 -2.11 1.92 12.38
C LYS A 144 -2.98 3.08 11.94
N TYR A 145 -4.29 2.86 11.97
CA TYR A 145 -5.28 3.88 11.63
C TYR A 145 -6.47 3.81 12.59
N LYS A 146 -6.68 4.88 13.36
CA LYS A 146 -7.64 4.92 14.47
C LYS A 146 -7.41 3.71 15.41
N GLU A 147 -8.47 2.96 15.75
CA GLU A 147 -8.43 1.77 16.61
C GLU A 147 -8.16 0.47 15.83
N LYS A 148 -7.59 0.57 14.62
CA LYS A 148 -7.35 -0.57 13.73
C LYS A 148 -5.87 -0.70 13.38
N ASP A 149 -5.41 -1.94 13.49
CA ASP A 149 -4.11 -2.38 13.01
C ASP A 149 -4.33 -3.14 11.70
N ILE A 150 -3.73 -2.70 10.61
CA ILE A 150 -3.78 -3.36 9.29
C ILE A 150 -2.41 -3.94 9.00
N PHE A 151 -2.33 -5.25 8.83
CA PHE A 151 -1.08 -5.94 8.52
C PHE A 151 -1.09 -6.40 7.06
N HIS A 152 -0.14 -5.89 6.28
CA HIS A 152 0.13 -6.30 4.91
C HIS A 152 1.45 -7.08 4.88
N ALA A 153 1.34 -8.38 4.63
CA ALA A 153 2.44 -9.32 4.78
C ALA A 153 3.49 -9.22 3.65
N GLY A 154 3.14 -8.69 2.48
CA GLY A 154 3.94 -8.91 1.28
C GLY A 154 4.02 -10.41 0.95
N ASP A 155 5.24 -10.89 0.72
CA ASP A 155 5.55 -12.32 0.47
C ASP A 155 5.93 -13.10 1.73
N LEU A 156 5.63 -12.58 2.93
CA LEU A 156 5.97 -13.24 4.18
C LEU A 156 5.21 -14.58 4.30
N ASN A 157 5.99 -15.67 4.25
CA ASN A 157 5.59 -17.04 4.58
C ASN A 157 5.94 -17.40 6.03
#